data_AF-A0A164ZG44-F1
#
_entry.id   AF-A0A164ZG44-F1
#
_cell.length_a   1.000
_cell.length_b   1.000
_cell.length_c   1.000
_cell.angle_alpha   90.00
_cell.angle_beta   90.00
_cell.angle_gamma   90.00
#
_symmetry.space_group_name_H-M   'P 1'
#
loop_
_entity.id
_entity.type
_entity.pdbx_description
1 polymer ?
#
loop_
_entity_poly.entity_id
_entity_poly.type
_entity_poly.pdbx_seq_one_letter_code
_entity_poly.pdbx_strand_id
1 'polypeptide(L)'
;MEVSKGVILCRASDKCQKEKRKTINGDDLLWAMATLGFEDYIDPLKAYLARYREGDTKGSARGGEGSAKKDPIGSQLSSQQYAHQGMGYVNSQV
;
A
#
# COMPACT_ATOMS: atom_id res chain seq x y z
N MET A 1 8.50 11.45 25.60
CA MET A 1 8.68 10.95 24.21
C MET A 1 7.64 9.90 23.83
N GLU A 2 7.28 8.92 24.68
CA GLU A 2 6.28 7.89 24.33
C GLU A 2 4.94 8.42 23.77
N VAL A 3 4.41 9.53 24.30
CA VAL A 3 3.19 10.20 23.79
C VAL A 3 3.24 10.55 22.29
N SER A 4 4.42 10.79 21.72
CA SER A 4 4.60 11.12 20.30
C SER A 4 4.35 9.94 19.37
N LYS A 5 4.45 8.70 19.84
CA LYS A 5 4.22 7.49 19.01
C LYS A 5 2.75 7.34 18.63
N GLY A 6 1.83 7.67 19.56
CA GLY A 6 0.39 7.55 19.34
C GLY A 6 -0.22 8.65 18.48
N VAL A 7 0.32 9.88 18.56
CA VAL A 7 -0.34 11.06 17.96
C VAL A 7 -0.43 11.02 16.43
N ILE A 8 0.52 10.34 15.76
CA ILE A 8 0.51 10.11 14.31
C ILE A 8 -0.69 9.22 13.93
N LEU A 9 -0.90 8.11 14.67
CA LEU A 9 -2.02 7.19 14.41
C LEU A 9 -3.37 7.86 14.69
N CYS A 10 -3.46 8.71 15.73
CA CYS A 10 -4.67 9.50 15.99
C CYS A 10 -4.98 10.45 14.81
N ARG A 11 -3.99 11.25 14.35
CA ARG A 11 -4.16 12.15 13.19
C ARG A 11 -4.54 11.40 11.90
N ALA A 12 -3.96 10.23 11.67
CA ALA A 12 -4.29 9.38 10.53
C ALA A 12 -5.72 8.80 10.62
N SER A 13 -6.14 8.37 11.82
CA SER A 13 -7.50 7.89 12.10
C SER A 13 -8.55 8.99 11.89
N ASP A 14 -8.31 10.21 12.39
CA ASP A 14 -9.18 11.37 12.19
C ASP A 14 -9.46 11.63 10.70
N LYS A 15 -8.44 11.54 9.85
CA LYS A 15 -8.58 11.72 8.40
C LYS A 15 -9.36 10.57 7.76
N CYS A 16 -8.97 9.33 8.06
CA CYS A 16 -9.66 8.12 7.61
C CYS A 16 -11.17 8.17 7.92
N GLN A 17 -11.54 8.56 9.14
CA GLN A 17 -12.95 8.68 9.56
C GLN A 17 -13.68 9.82 8.83
N LYS A 18 -13.05 10.98 8.64
CA LYS A 18 -13.62 12.12 7.87
C LYS A 18 -13.88 11.74 6.41
N GLU A 19 -13.01 10.93 5.82
CA GLU A 19 -13.19 10.34 4.48
C GLU A 19 -14.13 9.11 4.45
N LYS A 20 -14.81 8.80 5.58
CA LYS A 20 -15.75 7.68 5.75
C LYS A 20 -15.13 6.29 5.52
N ARG A 21 -13.81 6.17 5.60
CA ARG A 21 -13.09 4.90 5.49
C ARG A 21 -13.00 4.21 6.86
N LYS A 22 -13.05 2.87 6.86
CA LYS A 22 -12.89 2.02 8.05
C LYS A 22 -11.45 1.56 8.29
N THR A 23 -10.58 1.74 7.29
CA THR A 23 -9.19 1.29 7.29
C THR A 23 -8.28 2.47 6.96
N ILE A 24 -7.28 2.69 7.81
CA ILE A 24 -6.25 3.72 7.65
C ILE A 24 -5.29 3.29 6.54
N ASN A 25 -5.02 4.17 5.59
CA ASN A 25 -4.16 3.92 4.44
C ASN A 25 -2.77 4.59 4.62
N GLY A 26 -1.80 4.23 3.77
CA GLY A 26 -0.48 4.88 3.76
C GLY A 26 -0.55 6.41 3.59
N ASP A 27 -1.51 6.90 2.81
CA ASP A 27 -1.73 8.35 2.56
C ASP A 27 -2.31 9.11 3.77
N ASP A 28 -2.85 8.40 4.76
CA ASP A 28 -3.24 8.99 6.05
C ASP A 28 -2.03 9.19 6.95
N LEU A 29 -1.12 8.22 6.97
CA LEU A 29 0.13 8.27 7.73
C LEU A 29 1.07 9.34 7.17
N LEU A 30 1.23 9.40 5.85
CA LEU A 30 1.99 10.46 5.16
C LEU A 30 1.40 11.85 5.45
N TRP A 31 0.07 12.01 5.36
CA TRP A 31 -0.58 13.28 5.70
C TRP A 31 -0.43 13.63 7.19
N ALA A 32 -0.56 12.66 8.09
CA ALA A 32 -0.39 12.87 9.52
C ALA A 32 1.02 13.33 9.87
N MET A 33 2.05 12.69 9.32
CA MET A 33 3.46 13.08 9.52
C MET A 33 3.75 14.50 9.02
N ALA A 34 3.29 14.86 7.81
CA ALA A 34 3.45 16.20 7.26
C ALA A 34 2.64 17.27 8.02
N THR A 35 1.52 16.89 8.65
CA THR A 35 0.71 17.81 9.48
C THR A 35 1.29 17.98 10.90
N LEU A 36 2.31 17.20 11.27
CA LEU A 36 2.91 17.15 12.61
C LEU A 36 4.37 17.63 12.68
N GLY A 37 5.01 17.97 11.56
CA GLY A 37 6.42 18.35 11.54
C GLY A 37 7.39 17.14 11.53
N PHE A 38 7.03 16.06 10.81
CA PHE A 38 7.86 14.87 10.63
C PHE A 38 8.25 14.66 9.15
N GLU A 39 8.57 15.75 8.44
CA GLU A 39 8.88 15.77 7.00
C GLU A 39 10.05 14.84 6.63
N ASP A 40 11.08 14.74 7.46
CA ASP A 40 12.24 13.86 7.23
C ASP A 40 11.88 12.36 7.11
N TYR A 41 10.72 11.95 7.65
CA TYR A 41 10.21 10.57 7.57
C TYR A 41 9.31 10.33 6.35
N ILE A 42 8.89 11.37 5.64
CA ILE A 42 7.92 11.29 4.53
C ILE A 42 8.50 10.52 3.34
N ASP A 43 9.68 10.89 2.86
CA ASP A 43 10.26 10.26 1.67
C ASP A 43 10.76 8.82 1.92
N PRO A 44 11.36 8.49 3.09
CA PRO A 44 11.57 7.10 3.50
C PRO A 44 10.27 6.27 3.52
N LEU A 45 9.17 6.83 4.04
CA LEU A 45 7.88 6.13 4.08
C LEU A 45 7.27 5.96 2.68
N LYS A 46 7.34 6.96 1.80
CA LYS A 46 6.93 6.83 0.38
C LYS A 46 7.70 5.71 -0.32
N ALA A 47 9.03 5.68 -0.14
CA ALA A 47 9.88 4.65 -0.73
C ALA A 47 9.52 3.24 -0.25
N TYR A 48 9.27 3.08 1.06
CA TYR A 48 8.78 1.81 1.62
C TYR A 48 7.43 1.40 1.05
N LEU A 49 6.45 2.32 1.01
CA LEU A 49 5.10 2.04 0.47
C LEU A 49 5.11 1.69 -1.03
N ALA A 50 6.02 2.28 -1.81
CA ALA A 50 6.23 1.90 -3.20
C ALA A 50 6.76 0.45 -3.31
N ARG A 51 7.83 0.11 -2.58
CA ARG A 51 8.39 -1.25 -2.56
C ARG A 51 7.42 -2.29 -2.02
N TYR A 52 6.57 -1.93 -1.06
CA TYR A 52 5.51 -2.82 -0.57
C TYR A 52 4.52 -3.18 -1.68
N ARG A 53 4.02 -2.17 -2.41
CA ARG A 53 3.06 -2.35 -3.53
C ARG A 53 3.64 -3.11 -4.72
N GLU A 54 4.94 -2.97 -4.98
CA GLU A 54 5.66 -3.81 -5.95
C GLU A 54 5.78 -5.26 -5.42
N GLY A 55 6.08 -5.40 -4.13
CA GLY A 55 6.40 -6.66 -3.45
C GLY A 55 5.23 -7.63 -3.27
N ASP A 56 3.98 -7.16 -3.17
CA ASP A 56 2.79 -8.05 -3.11
C ASP A 56 2.69 -9.00 -4.32
N THR A 57 3.29 -8.64 -5.47
CA THR A 57 3.35 -9.51 -6.66
C THR A 57 4.39 -10.65 -6.53
N LYS A 58 5.27 -10.62 -5.52
CA LYS A 58 6.37 -11.59 -5.33
C LYS A 58 6.77 -11.76 -3.86
N GLY A 59 5.79 -11.80 -2.95
CA GLY A 59 5.95 -11.69 -1.50
C GLY A 59 6.59 -12.87 -0.73
N SER A 60 7.55 -13.62 -1.30
CA SER A 60 8.32 -14.61 -0.53
C SER A 60 9.70 -14.96 -1.14
N ALA A 61 10.63 -14.01 -1.13
CA ALA A 61 12.06 -14.31 -1.17
C ALA A 61 12.91 -13.21 -0.52
N ARG A 62 13.75 -13.64 0.41
CA ARG A 62 14.84 -12.96 1.13
C ARG A 62 15.54 -11.85 0.35
N GLY A 63 15.90 -10.77 1.05
CA GLY A 63 16.73 -9.69 0.51
C GLY A 63 18.19 -10.09 0.26
N GLY A 64 18.91 -9.21 -0.44
CA GLY A 64 20.31 -9.38 -0.80
C GLY A 64 20.74 -8.31 -1.79
N GLU A 65 22.00 -7.89 -1.69
CA GLU A 65 22.70 -7.01 -2.61
C GLU A 65 22.75 -7.58 -4.05
N GLY A 66 22.73 -6.73 -5.08
CA GLY A 66 22.69 -7.19 -6.47
C GLY A 66 22.95 -6.12 -7.53
N SER A 67 24.18 -5.61 -7.62
CA SER A 67 24.60 -4.67 -8.66
C SER A 67 25.14 -5.38 -9.90
N ALA A 68 24.31 -5.53 -10.95
CA ALA A 68 24.74 -5.97 -12.29
C ALA A 68 23.83 -5.41 -13.39
N LYS A 69 24.39 -5.13 -14.57
CA LYS A 69 23.70 -4.53 -15.73
C LYS A 69 23.47 -5.57 -16.83
N LYS A 70 22.28 -5.63 -17.45
CA LYS A 70 22.06 -5.89 -18.90
C LYS A 70 20.59 -6.01 -19.31
N ASP A 71 20.19 -5.17 -20.26
CA ASP A 71 19.19 -5.43 -21.31
C ASP A 71 19.85 -6.26 -22.47
N PRO A 72 19.16 -6.68 -23.56
CA PRO A 72 17.76 -6.43 -23.93
C PRO A 72 16.96 -7.61 -24.56
N ILE A 73 15.68 -7.31 -24.87
CA ILE A 73 14.84 -7.75 -26.02
C ILE A 73 14.17 -9.15 -26.07
N GLY A 74 12.91 -9.14 -26.56
CA GLY A 74 12.09 -10.31 -26.95
C GLY A 74 11.06 -10.77 -25.90
N SER A 75 9.79 -11.07 -26.21
CA SER A 75 9.03 -10.92 -27.47
C SER A 75 7.50 -10.96 -27.21
N GLN A 76 6.71 -10.75 -28.28
CA GLN A 76 5.24 -10.94 -28.43
C GLN A 76 4.67 -12.21 -27.74
N LEU A 77 3.39 -12.39 -27.40
CA LEU A 77 2.08 -11.72 -27.68
C LEU A 77 1.15 -11.99 -26.42
N SER A 78 -0.12 -11.59 -26.18
CA SER A 78 -1.29 -11.11 -26.95
C SER A 78 -2.24 -10.24 -26.08
N SER A 79 -3.56 -10.22 -26.36
CA SER A 79 -4.60 -9.57 -25.51
C SER A 79 -5.98 -10.27 -25.62
N GLN A 80 -6.84 -10.05 -24.62
CA GLN A 80 -8.26 -10.49 -24.53
C GLN A 80 -8.45 -12.02 -24.30
N GLN A 81 -9.51 -12.52 -23.68
CA GLN A 81 -10.93 -12.08 -23.67
C GLN A 81 -11.57 -11.90 -22.27
N TYR A 82 -12.69 -11.17 -22.25
CA TYR A 82 -13.57 -10.99 -21.09
C TYR A 82 -14.73 -12.02 -21.10
N ALA A 83 -15.13 -12.48 -19.92
CA ALA A 83 -16.46 -13.03 -19.64
C ALA A 83 -16.89 -12.60 -18.22
N HIS A 84 -18.20 -12.63 -17.94
CA HIS A 84 -18.81 -12.00 -16.76
C HIS A 84 -19.79 -12.96 -16.08
N GLN A 85 -20.35 -12.54 -14.93
CA GLN A 85 -21.37 -13.26 -14.13
C GLN A 85 -20.83 -14.44 -13.30
N GLY A 86 -21.32 -14.71 -12.09
CA GLY A 86 -22.29 -13.93 -11.30
C GLY A 86 -22.29 -14.36 -9.83
N MET A 87 -22.57 -13.43 -8.92
CA MET A 87 -22.52 -13.67 -7.47
C MET A 87 -23.86 -14.23 -6.97
N GLY A 88 -23.86 -15.40 -6.32
CA GLY A 88 -25.08 -16.05 -5.83
C GLY A 88 -24.89 -16.70 -4.47
N TYR A 89 -25.10 -15.94 -3.39
CA TYR A 89 -25.14 -16.48 -2.03
C TYR A 89 -26.61 -16.69 -1.62
N VAL A 90 -27.08 -17.94 -1.55
CA VAL A 90 -28.37 -18.23 -0.94
C VAL A 90 -28.23 -18.16 0.58
N ASN A 91 -29.00 -17.29 1.22
CA ASN A 91 -29.04 -17.18 2.68
C ASN A 91 -30.08 -18.17 3.21
N SER A 92 -29.63 -19.26 3.84
CA SER A 92 -30.52 -20.11 4.63
C SER A 92 -30.66 -19.51 6.02
N GLN A 93 -31.87 -19.09 6.36
CA GLN A 93 -32.23 -18.73 7.73
C GLN A 93 -32.43 -19.99 8.57
N VAL A 94 -32.42 -19.82 9.90
CA VAL A 94 -32.77 -20.80 10.93
C VAL A 94 -33.80 -20.18 11.88
#